data_AF-A0A090T607-F1
#
_entry.id   AF-A0A090T607-F1
#
_cell.length_a   1.000
_cell.length_b   1.000
_cell.length_c   1.000
_cell.angle_alpha   90.00
_cell.angle_beta   90.00
_cell.angle_gamma   90.00
#
_symmetry.space_group_name_H-M   'P 1'
#
loop_
_entity.id
_entity.type
_entity.pdbx_description
1 polymer ?
#
loop_
_entity_poly.entity_id
_entity_poly.type
_entity_poly.pdbx_seq_one_letter_code
_entity_poly.pdbx_strand_id
1 'polypeptide(L)' 'MLDRTYLIEALQHYATNTEQIRSLQFAGNLPSPPPLAYQVHFPRIEMVLIGELDMDVGNSVGSDTGVQLQQGDVLYLR' A
#
# COMPACT_ATOMS: atom_id res chain seq x y z
N MET A 1 7.20 -2.07 -17.05
CA MET A 1 7.40 -2.97 -15.91
C MET A 1 6.81 -2.28 -14.69
N LEU A 2 6.15 -2.99 -13.79
CA LEU A 2 5.58 -2.40 -12.56
C LEU A 2 6.72 -2.15 -11.56
N ASP A 3 7.51 -1.11 -11.80
CA ASP A 3 8.70 -0.75 -11.04
C ASP A 3 8.55 0.61 -10.32
N ARG A 4 9.61 1.07 -9.65
CA ARG A 4 9.60 2.34 -8.91
C ARG A 4 9.22 3.53 -9.80
N THR A 5 9.64 3.54 -11.06
CA THR A 5 9.34 4.65 -11.98
C THR A 5 7.84 4.70 -12.26
N TYR A 6 7.25 3.54 -12.58
CA TYR A 6 5.80 3.44 -12.79
C TYR A 6 5.00 3.92 -11.57
N LEU A 7 5.42 3.55 -10.36
CA LEU A 7 4.79 4.00 -9.12
C LEU A 7 4.81 5.54 -8.98
N ILE A 8 5.97 6.16 -9.19
CA ILE A 8 6.12 7.61 -9.06
C ILE A 8 5.27 8.34 -10.12
N GLU A 9 5.25 7.85 -11.35
CA GLU A 9 4.41 8.40 -12.42
C GLU A 9 2.92 8.28 -12.09
N ALA A 10 2.47 7.14 -11.56
CA ALA A 10 1.08 6.96 -11.14
C ALA A 10 0.69 7.92 -10.00
N LEU A 11 1.56 8.11 -9.00
CA LEU A 11 1.34 9.07 -7.92
C LEU A 11 1.23 10.50 -8.44
N GLN A 12 2.15 10.91 -9.32
CA GLN A 12 2.11 12.24 -9.94
C GLN A 12 0.84 12.44 -10.77
N HIS A 13 0.43 11.42 -11.52
CA HIS A 13 -0.78 11.45 -12.35
C HIS A 13 -2.02 11.72 -11.51
N TYR A 14 -2.26 10.94 -10.44
CA TYR A 14 -3.44 11.11 -9.59
C TYR A 14 -3.37 12.34 -8.69
N ALA A 15 -2.18 12.80 -8.31
CA ALA A 15 -2.01 14.06 -7.57
C ALA A 15 -2.37 15.28 -8.44
N THR A 16 -2.10 15.21 -9.76
CA THR A 16 -2.39 16.29 -10.70
C THR A 16 -3.82 16.22 -11.23
N ASN A 17 -4.36 15.01 -11.44
CA ASN A 17 -5.66 14.75 -12.05
C ASN A 17 -6.62 14.11 -11.01
N THR A 18 -6.85 14.81 -9.91
CA THR A 18 -7.63 14.27 -8.76
C THR A 18 -9.05 13.83 -9.14
N GLU A 19 -9.63 14.39 -10.20
CA GLU A 19 -10.93 14.00 -10.76
C GLU A 19 -10.96 12.57 -11.32
N GLN A 20 -9.80 11.99 -11.62
CA GLN A 20 -9.66 10.60 -12.07
C GLN A 20 -9.60 9.62 -10.90
N ILE A 21 -9.55 10.10 -9.65
CA ILE A 21 -9.70 9.26 -8.46
C ILE A 21 -11.17 8.83 -8.38
N ARG A 22 -11.44 7.60 -8.83
CA ARG A 22 -12.81 7.07 -8.95
C ARG A 22 -13.59 7.10 -7.64
N SER A 23 -12.95 6.79 -6.51
CA SER A 23 -13.62 6.68 -5.22
C SER A 23 -12.63 6.72 -4.06
N LEU A 24 -13.01 7.39 -2.96
CA LEU A 24 -12.32 7.36 -1.67
C LEU A 24 -13.15 6.56 -0.66
N GLN A 25 -12.55 5.54 -0.05
CA GLN A 25 -13.20 4.73 0.98
C GLN A 25 -12.52 5.01 2.32
N PHE A 26 -13.31 5.16 3.38
CA PHE A 26 -12.82 5.33 4.74
C PHE A 26 -12.98 4.01 5.49
N ALA A 27 -11.85 3.40 5.87
CA ALA A 27 -11.83 2.26 6.76
C ALA A 27 -11.40 2.73 8.15
N GLY A 28 -12.06 2.23 9.20
CA GLY A 28 -11.65 2.48 10.57
C GLY A 28 -10.48 1.58 10.97
N ASN A 29 -9.64 2.05 11.89
CA ASN A 29 -8.66 1.21 12.59
C ASN A 29 -9.40 0.30 13.59
N LEU A 30 -10.06 -0.75 13.09
CA LEU A 30 -10.40 -1.89 13.92
C LEU A 30 -9.10 -2.52 14.44
N PRO A 31 -9.09 -3.13 15.64
CA PRO A 31 -7.86 -3.70 16.19
C PRO A 31 -7.41 -4.85 15.29
N SER A 32 -6.37 -4.58 14.49
CA SER A 32 -5.78 -5.44 13.45
C SER A 32 -6.62 -5.59 12.16
N PRO A 33 -6.06 -5.25 10.98
CA PRO A 33 -6.67 -5.58 9.70
C PRO A 33 -6.77 -7.11 9.52
N PRO A 34 -7.79 -7.64 8.82
CA PRO A 34 -7.93 -9.08 8.59
C PRO A 34 -6.66 -9.65 7.93
N PRO A 35 -6.12 -10.79 8.38
CA PRO A 35 -4.88 -11.38 7.84
C PRO A 35 -4.88 -11.60 6.32
N LEU A 36 -6.06 -11.78 5.72
CA LEU A 36 -6.23 -12.03 4.29
C LEU A 36 -6.26 -10.76 3.42
N ALA A 37 -6.25 -9.55 4.00
CA ALA A 37 -6.33 -8.30 3.25
C ALA A 37 -5.11 -8.06 2.32
N TYR A 38 -4.03 -8.82 2.51
CA TYR A 38 -2.75 -8.67 1.81
C TYR A 38 -2.48 -9.74 0.75
N GLN A 39 -3.31 -10.79 0.66
CA GLN A 39 -3.21 -11.83 -0.38
C GLN A 39 -4.01 -11.46 -1.62
N VAL A 40 -3.64 -10.36 -2.30
CA VAL A 40 -4.34 -9.90 -3.52
C VAL A 40 -3.42 -9.94 -4.74
N HIS A 41 -3.95 -10.39 -5.89
CA HIS A 41 -3.21 -10.55 -7.15
C HIS A 41 -3.19 -9.29 -8.04
N PHE A 42 -3.23 -8.09 -7.44
CA PHE A 42 -3.19 -6.84 -8.21
C PHE A 42 -2.28 -5.80 -7.55
N PRO A 43 -1.68 -4.89 -8.34
CA PRO A 43 -0.79 -3.86 -7.80
C PRO A 43 -1.53 -2.92 -6.84
N ARG A 44 -0.96 -2.72 -5.65
CA ARG A 44 -1.52 -1.84 -4.62
C ARG A 44 -0.42 -1.00 -3.96
N ILE A 45 -0.79 0.21 -3.59
CA ILE A 45 0.03 1.09 -2.74
C ILE A 45 -0.61 1.20 -1.35
N GLU A 46 0.23 1.19 -0.32
CA GLU A 46 -0.09 1.65 1.02
C GLU A 46 0.94 2.69 1.43
N MET A 47 0.49 3.79 2.04
CA MET A 47 1.35 4.89 2.46
C MET A 47 0.99 5.32 3.88
N VAL A 48 2.00 5.42 4.74
CA VAL A 48 1.82 5.93 6.10
C VAL A 48 1.90 7.45 6.07
N LEU A 49 0.76 8.12 6.29
CA LEU A 49 0.72 9.59 6.30
C LEU A 49 1.24 10.18 7.62
N ILE A 50 0.94 9.55 8.75
CA ILE A 50 1.35 9.94 10.11
C ILE A 50 1.45 8.66 10.96
N GLY A 51 2.48 8.55 11.80
CA GLY A 51 2.65 7.44 12.74
C GLY A 51 3.48 6.27 12.19
N GLU A 52 3.23 5.08 12.71
CA GLU A 52 3.92 3.83 12.37
C GLU A 52 2.90 2.71 12.11
N LEU A 53 3.24 1.79 11.22
CA LEU A 53 2.44 0.62 10.90
C LEU A 53 3.32 -0.63 10.91
N ASP A 54 3.08 -1.51 11.88
CA ASP A 54 3.66 -2.86 11.89
C ASP A 54 2.77 -3.79 11.08
N MET A 55 3.37 -4.55 10.15
CA MET A 55 2.63 -5.46 9.29
C MET A 55 3.46 -6.66 8.85
N ASP A 56 2.78 -7.77 8.62
CA ASP A 56 3.36 -8.97 8.02
C ASP A 56 3.05 -8.99 6.52
N VAL A 57 4.10 -9.09 5.70
CA VAL A 57 3.98 -9.12 4.23
C VAL A 57 4.47 -10.46 3.71
N GLY A 58 3.59 -11.17 3.00
CA GLY A 58 3.95 -12.40 2.30
C GLY A 58 4.97 -12.14 1.19
N ASN A 59 6.06 -12.91 1.19
CA ASN A 59 7.10 -12.82 0.16
C ASN A 59 6.96 -13.93 -0.90
N SER A 60 7.76 -13.85 -1.97
CA SER A 60 7.74 -14.80 -3.09
C SER A 60 8.16 -16.23 -2.73
N VAL A 61 8.59 -16.46 -1.49
CA VAL A 61 9.03 -17.77 -0.96
C VAL A 61 7.95 -18.36 -0.05
N GLY A 62 6.80 -17.69 0.13
CA GLY A 62 5.68 -18.16 0.93
C GLY A 62 5.88 -18.00 2.45
N SER A 63 6.85 -17.19 2.87
CA SER A 63 6.98 -16.77 4.26
C SER A 63 6.54 -15.32 4.44
N ASP A 64 6.04 -15.01 5.63
CA ASP A 64 5.71 -13.64 6.01
C ASP A 64 6.96 -12.95 6.56
N THR A 65 7.23 -11.74 6.09
CA THR A 65 8.26 -10.86 6.63
C THR A 65 7.58 -9.73 7.38
N GLY A 66 7.92 -9.59 8.67
CA GLY A 66 7.50 -8.43 9.47
C GLY A 66 8.20 -7.16 8.97
N VAL A 67 7.42 -6.15 8.64
CA VAL A 67 7.88 -4.83 8.20
C VAL A 67 7.25 -3.78 9.10
N GLN A 68 8.07 -2.83 9.55
CA GLN A 68 7.61 -1.62 10.20
C GLN A 68 7.73 -0.47 9.20
N LEU A 69 6.60 0.13 8.84
CA LEU A 69 6.54 1.32 8.00
C LEU A 69 6.42 2.56 8.88
N GLN A 70 7.21 3.58 8.57
CA GLN A 70 7.19 4.89 9.21
C GLN A 70 6.51 5.92 8.33
N GLN A 71 6.26 7.11 8.89
CA GLN A 71 5.72 8.23 8.14
C GLN A 71 6.48 8.50 6.84
N GLY A 72 5.75 8.55 5.73
CA GLY A 72 6.27 8.76 4.40
C GLY A 72 6.68 7.48 3.66
N ASP A 73 6.77 6.34 4.36
CA ASP A 73 7.04 5.07 3.71
C ASP A 73 5.86 4.63 2.83
N VAL A 74 6.22 4.02 1.71
CA VAL A 74 5.28 3.48 0.73
C VAL A 74 5.56 1.99 0.57
N LEU A 75 4.59 1.15 0.89
CA LEU A 75 4.59 -0.25 0.54
C LEU A 75 3.94 -0.42 -0.83
N TYR A 76 4.69 -1.00 -1.75
CA TYR A 76 4.22 -1.35 -3.08
C TYR A 76 4.14 -2.87 -3.24
N LEU A 77 2.92 -3.38 -3.35
CA LEU A 77 2.62 -4.80 -3.54
C LEU A 77 2.44 -5.04 -5.05
N ARG A 78 3.13 -6.06 -5.58
CA ARG A 78 3.17 -6.39 -7.03
C ARG A 78 2.60 -7.76 -7.32
#